data_AF-A0A8H5CS28-F1
#
_entry.id   AF-A0A8H5CS28-F1
#
_cell.length_a   1.000
_cell.length_b   1.000
_cell.length_c   1.000
_cell.angle_alpha   90.00
_cell.angle_beta   90.00
_cell.angle_gamma   90.00
#
_symmetry.space_group_name_H-M   'P 1'
#
loop_
_entity.id
_entity.type
_entity.pdbx_description
1 polymer ?
#
loop_
_entity_poly.entity_id
_entity_poly.type
_entity_poly.pdbx_seq_one_letter_code
_entity_poly.pdbx_strand_id
1 'polypeptide(L)'
;MSSSSTAVQLILDQTAMSFSPSNLWTSETSRLWYGNSSGWANGTNQTSKGSFKVDFQGTDIAFFGNIPPTLYSQTFNVDIDGTSYQMNYPEPGTNC
;
A
#
# COMPACT_ATOMS: atom_id res chain seq x y z
N MET A 1 15.63 -33.84 2.48
CA MET A 1 14.65 -32.75 2.70
C MET A 1 15.25 -31.50 2.10
N SER A 2 14.84 -31.09 0.90
CA SER A 2 15.32 -29.85 0.27
C SER A 2 14.21 -28.81 0.37
N SER A 3 14.34 -27.86 1.30
CA SER A 3 13.47 -26.68 1.32
C SER A 3 13.95 -25.70 0.25
N SER A 4 13.38 -25.78 -0.95
CA SER A 4 13.47 -24.68 -1.91
C SER A 4 12.42 -23.63 -1.51
N SER A 5 12.76 -22.75 -0.57
CA SER A 5 12.02 -21.50 -0.40
C SER A 5 12.55 -20.51 -1.42
N THR A 6 11.97 -20.52 -2.63
CA THR A 6 12.05 -19.36 -3.51
C THR A 6 10.97 -18.40 -3.04
N ALA A 7 11.33 -17.48 -2.14
CA ALA A 7 10.48 -16.34 -1.85
C ALA A 7 10.27 -15.57 -3.16
N VAL A 8 9.08 -15.71 -3.75
CA VAL A 8 8.72 -14.97 -4.96
C VAL A 8 8.46 -13.53 -4.52
N GLN A 9 9.42 -12.65 -4.76
CA GLN A 9 9.22 -11.22 -4.56
C GLN A 9 8.42 -10.69 -5.76
N LEU A 10 7.12 -10.54 -5.58
CA LEU A 10 6.24 -9.92 -6.56
C LEU A 10 6.15 -8.42 -6.28
N ILE A 11 6.58 -7.60 -7.25
CA ILE A 11 6.32 -6.16 -7.21
C ILE A 11 5.02 -5.91 -7.96
N LEU A 12 3.99 -5.57 -7.19
CA LEU A 12 2.67 -5.27 -7.73
C LEU A 12 2.58 -3.79 -8.10
N ASP A 13 2.14 -3.55 -9.32
CA ASP A 13 1.86 -2.21 -9.84
C ASP A 13 0.40 -1.79 -9.52
N GLN A 14 0.06 -0.49 -9.58
CA GLN A 14 -1.32 -0.04 -9.38
C GLN A 14 -2.33 -0.70 -10.31
N THR A 15 -1.90 -1.17 -11.47
CA THR A 15 -2.77 -1.91 -12.41
C THR A 15 -3.25 -3.25 -11.85
N ALA A 16 -2.56 -3.81 -10.85
CA ALA A 16 -2.96 -5.02 -10.14
C ALA A 16 -3.86 -4.74 -8.92
N MET A 17 -4.15 -3.47 -8.63
CA MET A 17 -4.91 -3.05 -7.46
C MET A 17 -6.30 -2.51 -7.84
N SER A 18 -7.27 -2.71 -6.95
CA SER A 18 -8.61 -2.13 -7.06
C SER A 18 -8.77 -0.98 -6.07
N PHE A 19 -9.08 0.21 -6.56
CA PHE A 19 -9.15 1.44 -5.75
C PHE A 19 -10.58 1.87 -5.45
N SER A 20 -10.85 2.27 -4.20
CA SER A 20 -12.18 2.71 -3.76
C SER A 20 -12.11 3.87 -2.75
N PRO A 21 -13.03 4.85 -2.82
CA PRO A 21 -13.91 5.11 -3.97
C PRO A 21 -13.09 5.71 -5.12
N SER A 22 -13.39 5.33 -6.37
CA SER A 22 -12.52 5.61 -7.53
C SER A 22 -12.28 7.10 -7.78
N ASN A 23 -13.23 7.97 -7.42
CA ASN A 23 -13.12 9.42 -7.57
C ASN A 23 -12.11 10.09 -6.63
N LEU A 24 -11.55 9.37 -5.65
CA LEU A 24 -10.52 9.88 -4.75
C LEU A 24 -9.10 9.48 -5.18
N TRP A 25 -8.97 8.68 -6.24
CA TRP A 25 -7.70 8.18 -6.74
C TRP A 25 -7.34 8.82 -8.07
N THR A 26 -6.06 9.06 -8.27
CA THR A 26 -5.48 9.60 -9.50
C THR A 26 -4.38 8.66 -9.97
N SER A 27 -4.30 8.44 -11.28
CA SER A 27 -3.23 7.69 -11.92
C SER A 27 -2.51 8.58 -12.93
N GLU A 28 -1.20 8.45 -13.04
CA GLU A 28 -0.41 9.20 -14.03
C GLU A 28 0.68 8.33 -14.66
N THR A 29 0.86 8.46 -15.97
CA THR A 29 1.85 7.72 -16.78
C THR A 29 3.19 8.47 -16.93
N SER A 30 3.32 9.65 -16.33
CA SER A 30 4.57 10.44 -16.35
C SER A 30 5.43 10.19 -15.11
N ARG A 31 4.79 9.81 -13.99
CA ARG A 31 5.41 9.47 -12.71
C ARG A 31 5.58 7.95 -12.67
N LEU A 32 6.69 7.45 -13.19
CA LEU A 32 6.84 6.02 -13.44
C LEU A 32 7.42 5.26 -12.25
N TRP A 33 6.67 4.26 -11.78
CA TRP A 33 7.16 3.10 -11.03
C TRP A 33 7.15 1.87 -11.96
N TYR A 34 7.27 0.66 -11.41
CA TYR A 34 7.15 -0.59 -12.17
C TYR A 34 5.82 -0.62 -12.94
N GLY A 35 5.83 -0.87 -14.26
CA GLY A 35 4.59 -0.94 -15.06
C GLY A 35 4.19 0.34 -15.81
N ASN A 36 5.03 1.38 -15.83
CA ASN A 36 4.81 2.62 -16.58
C ASN A 36 3.61 3.49 -16.13
N SER A 37 3.18 3.37 -14.88
CA SER A 37 2.31 4.38 -14.24
C SER A 37 2.49 4.40 -12.71
N SER A 38 1.94 5.42 -12.05
CA SER A 38 1.78 5.52 -10.59
C SER A 38 0.33 5.86 -10.24
N GLY A 39 -0.19 5.34 -9.12
CA GLY A 39 -1.48 5.72 -8.55
C GLY A 39 -1.35 6.33 -7.15
N TRP A 40 -2.11 7.38 -6.83
CA TRP A 40 -2.16 7.96 -5.48
C TRP A 40 -3.54 8.54 -5.13
N ALA A 41 -3.83 8.58 -3.83
CA ALA A 41 -5.08 9.09 -3.29
C ALA A 41 -5.06 10.63 -3.19
N ASN A 42 -5.42 11.33 -4.27
CA ASN A 42 -5.40 12.79 -4.35
C ASN A 42 -6.64 13.46 -3.72
N GLY A 43 -7.77 12.75 -3.66
CA GLY A 43 -9.04 13.31 -3.18
C GLY A 43 -9.30 13.15 -1.68
N THR A 44 -8.41 12.47 -0.95
CA THR A 44 -8.66 12.08 0.44
C THR A 44 -8.42 13.19 1.44
N ASN A 45 -9.14 13.15 2.56
CA ASN A 45 -9.03 14.08 3.68
C ASN A 45 -9.47 13.40 5.00
N GLN A 46 -9.62 14.17 6.07
CA GLN A 46 -9.99 13.62 7.40
C GLN A 46 -11.34 12.88 7.43
N THR A 47 -12.28 13.22 6.55
CA THR A 47 -13.61 12.59 6.45
C THR A 47 -13.76 11.70 5.22
N SER A 48 -12.89 11.83 4.22
CA SER A 48 -12.93 11.10 2.95
C SER A 48 -11.69 10.21 2.82
N LYS A 49 -11.85 8.92 3.10
CA LYS A 49 -10.75 7.96 3.08
C LYS A 49 -10.68 7.22 1.75
N GLY A 50 -9.46 6.92 1.31
CA GLY A 50 -9.18 6.05 0.17
C GLY A 50 -8.76 4.67 0.68
N SER A 51 -9.15 3.64 -0.05
CA SER A 51 -8.77 2.25 0.17
C SER A 51 -8.35 1.61 -1.14
N PHE A 52 -7.46 0.62 -1.07
CA PHE A 52 -7.15 -0.24 -2.19
C PHE A 52 -7.22 -1.70 -1.74
N LYS A 53 -7.55 -2.58 -2.68
CA LYS A 53 -7.54 -4.03 -2.51
C LYS A 53 -6.56 -4.64 -3.50
N VAL A 54 -5.83 -5.64 -3.04
CA VAL A 54 -4.94 -6.45 -3.87
C VAL A 54 -5.12 -7.92 -3.49
N ASP A 55 -5.21 -8.78 -4.49
CA ASP A 55 -5.19 -10.24 -4.31
C ASP A 55 -3.82 -10.74 -4.80
N PHE A 56 -3.09 -11.47 -3.95
CA PHE A 56 -1.75 -11.98 -4.29
C PHE A 56 -1.56 -13.41 -3.75
N GLN A 57 -0.57 -14.12 -4.30
CA GLN A 57 -0.11 -15.41 -3.78
C GLN A 57 1.33 -15.26 -3.31
N GLY A 58 1.56 -15.39 -2.00
CA GLY A 58 2.88 -15.25 -1.39
C GLY A 58 2.81 -15.45 0.12
N THR A 59 3.97 -15.38 0.77
CA THR A 59 4.07 -15.46 2.24
C THR A 59 4.08 -14.09 2.91
N ASP A 60 4.55 -13.07 2.19
CA ASP A 60 4.84 -11.74 2.73
C ASP A 60 4.43 -10.65 1.74
N ILE A 61 3.99 -9.51 2.28
CA ILE A 61 3.65 -8.30 1.52
C ILE A 61 4.30 -7.08 2.18
N ALA A 62 4.87 -6.19 1.37
CA ALA A 62 5.46 -4.93 1.83
C ALA A 62 4.90 -3.76 1.01
N PHE A 63 4.65 -2.64 1.69
CA PHE A 63 4.17 -1.40 1.09
C PHE A 63 5.27 -0.35 1.15
N PHE A 64 5.48 0.37 0.04
CA PHE A 64 6.45 1.47 -0.05
C PHE A 64 5.75 2.72 -0.59
N GLY A 65 6.04 3.89 -0.03
CA GLY A 65 5.41 5.13 -0.47
C GLY A 65 5.98 6.39 0.19
N ASN A 66 5.58 7.54 -0.33
CA ASN A 66 5.89 8.85 0.24
C ASN A 66 4.83 9.26 1.25
N ILE A 67 5.25 9.85 2.37
CA ILE A 67 4.39 10.04 3.54
C ILE A 67 4.48 11.50 4.00
N PRO A 68 3.35 12.12 4.39
CA PRO A 68 3.37 13.49 4.90
C PRO A 68 4.12 13.60 6.25
N PRO A 69 4.56 14.80 6.64
CA PRO A 69 5.28 15.04 7.89
C PRO A 69 4.57 14.49 9.13
N THR A 70 5.31 14.22 10.21
CA THR A 70 4.83 13.62 11.48
C THR A 70 3.62 14.30 12.13
N LEU A 71 3.40 15.59 11.86
CA LEU A 71 2.18 16.33 12.24
C LEU A 71 0.90 15.77 11.61
N TYR A 72 1.04 14.94 10.57
CA TYR A 72 -0.03 14.28 9.83
C TYR A 72 0.11 12.76 9.89
N SER A 73 0.68 12.20 10.97
CA SER A 73 0.75 10.75 11.19
C SER A 73 -0.63 10.12 10.94
N GLN A 74 -0.67 9.14 10.04
CA GLN A 74 -1.91 8.48 9.66
C GLN A 74 -1.90 7.05 10.20
N THR A 75 -2.94 6.71 10.94
CA THR A 75 -3.33 5.32 11.16
C THR A 75 -3.90 4.77 9.86
N PHE A 76 -3.41 3.63 9.42
CA PHE A 76 -4.03 2.89 8.32
C PHE A 76 -4.39 1.49 8.79
N ASN A 77 -5.52 0.98 8.29
CA ASN A 77 -5.98 -0.36 8.60
C ASN A 77 -5.64 -1.27 7.42
N VAL A 78 -5.04 -2.41 7.71
CA VAL A 78 -4.77 -3.47 6.74
C VAL A 78 -5.66 -4.64 7.10
N ASP A 79 -6.48 -5.09 6.16
CA ASP A 79 -7.27 -6.31 6.33
C ASP A 79 -6.70 -7.40 5.42
N ILE A 80 -6.34 -8.55 6.00
CA ILE A 80 -5.82 -9.72 5.30
C ILE A 80 -6.78 -10.87 5.56
N ASP A 81 -7.47 -11.32 4.52
CA ASP A 81 -8.42 -12.43 4.57
C ASP A 81 -9.46 -12.31 5.71
N GLY A 82 -9.95 -11.09 5.98
CA GLY A 82 -10.93 -10.78 7.03
C GLY A 82 -10.32 -10.52 8.41
N THR A 83 -8.99 -10.52 8.53
CA THR A 83 -8.28 -10.17 9.76
C THR A 83 -7.72 -8.76 9.65
N SER A 84 -8.24 -7.85 10.48
CA SER A 84 -7.86 -6.44 10.49
C SER A 84 -6.70 -6.15 11.44
N TYR A 85 -5.72 -5.40 10.96
CA TYR A 85 -4.56 -4.89 11.67
C TYR A 85 -4.54 -3.37 11.59
N GLN A 86 -4.29 -2.70 12.72
CA GLN A 86 -4.07 -1.25 12.74
C GLN A 86 -2.57 -0.98 12.73
N MET A 87 -2.13 -0.20 11.76
CA MET A 87 -0.74 0.15 11.52
C MET A 87 -0.57 1.66 11.68
N ASN A 88 0.54 2.07 12.30
CA ASN A 88 0.94 3.47 12.44
C ASN A 88 2.21 3.69 11.63
N TYR A 89 2.27 4.76 10.85
CA TYR A 89 3.49 5.14 10.13
C TYR A 89 3.87 6.62 10.35
N PRO A 90 5.17 6.97 10.50
CA PRO A 90 6.30 6.05 10.63
C PRO A 90 6.12 5.12 11.81
N GLU A 91 6.62 3.89 11.67
CA GLU A 91 6.76 3.02 12.84
C GLU A 91 7.43 3.85 13.94
N PRO A 92 6.92 3.81 15.18
CA PRO A 92 7.58 4.52 16.26
C PRO A 92 9.05 4.16 16.21
N GLY A 93 9.93 5.16 16.10
CA GLY A 93 11.36 4.90 15.98
C GLY A 93 11.76 3.98 17.12
N THR A 94 12.03 2.72 16.81
CA THR A 94 12.67 1.82 17.75
C THR A 94 14.04 2.43 17.94
N ASN A 95 14.28 3.04 19.11
CA ASN A 95 15.61 3.45 19.53
C ASN A 95 16.46 2.17 19.54
N CYS A 96 17.16 1.90 18.45
CA CYS A 96 18.22 0.91 18.37
C CYS A 96 19.45 1.43 19.10
#